data_AF-A0A3T0FT96-F1
#
_entry.id   AF-A0A3T0FT96-F1
#
_cell.length_a   1.000
_cell.length_b   1.000
_cell.length_c   1.000
_cell.angle_alpha   90.00
_cell.angle_beta   90.00
_cell.angle_gamma   90.00
#
_symmetry.space_group_name_H-M   'P 1'
#
loop_
_entity.id
_entity.type
_entity.pdbx_description
1 polymer ?
#
loop_
_entity_poly.entity_id
_entity_poly.type
_entity_poly.pdbx_seq_one_letter_code
_entity_poly.pdbx_strand_id
1 'polypeptide(L)'
;MEITSTRSGLRIVVAAPEGVDRYLELHFPFVRAFQVMDEGDMLEYWESPLTTGHVLYKVVSGGWRDRTAGHFLHVTASLGAMHEWLIVSECLCVSVLSAYVPHLREFGDAA
;
A
#
# COMPACT_ATOMS: atom_id res chain seq x y z
N MET A 1 8.95 -7.60 -3.05
CA MET A 1 8.42 -6.77 -1.94
C MET A 1 8.63 -7.51 -0.62
N GLU A 2 9.01 -6.80 0.44
CA GLU A 2 9.07 -7.33 1.81
C GLU A 2 8.03 -6.65 2.69
N ILE A 3 7.32 -7.42 3.51
CA ILE A 3 6.26 -6.91 4.40
C ILE A 3 6.53 -7.41 5.82
N THR A 4 6.62 -6.50 6.78
CA THR A 4 6.87 -6.81 8.19
C THR A 4 5.89 -6.04 9.07
N SER A 5 5.07 -6.76 9.83
CA SER A 5 4.10 -6.19 10.77
C SER A 5 4.51 -6.53 12.20
N THR A 6 4.74 -5.50 13.02
CA THR A 6 5.13 -5.68 14.42
C THR A 6 4.45 -4.63 15.31
N ARG A 7 4.80 -4.61 16.60
CA ARG A 7 4.33 -3.58 17.54
C ARG A 7 4.76 -2.16 17.17
N SER A 8 5.79 -1.98 16.34
CA SER A 8 6.21 -0.66 15.85
C SER A 8 5.47 -0.20 14.59
N GLY A 9 4.54 -1.01 14.07
CA GLY A 9 3.74 -0.70 12.88
C GLY A 9 4.02 -1.64 11.71
N LEU A 10 3.58 -1.22 10.53
CA LEU A 10 3.75 -1.94 9.27
C LEU A 10 4.89 -1.32 8.47
N ARG A 11 5.90 -2.11 8.15
CA ARG A 11 7.00 -1.77 7.25
C ARG A 11 6.84 -2.53 5.95
N ILE A 12 6.90 -1.82 4.84
CA ILE A 12 6.88 -2.37 3.48
C ILE A 12 8.12 -1.89 2.75
N VAL A 13 8.88 -2.80 2.15
CA VAL A 13 10.02 -2.47 1.29
C VAL A 13 9.69 -2.86 -0.15
N VAL A 14 9.77 -1.90 -1.04
CA VAL A 14 9.54 -2.06 -2.49
C VAL A 14 10.86 -1.82 -3.21
N ALA A 15 11.39 -2.85 -3.84
CA ALA A 15 12.57 -2.75 -4.69
C ALA A 15 12.19 -2.17 -6.05
N ALA A 16 13.11 -1.45 -6.67
CA ALA A 16 13.02 -1.08 -8.07
C ALA A 16 13.12 -2.34 -8.97
N PRO A 17 12.80 -2.23 -10.27
CA PRO A 17 12.96 -3.32 -11.22
C PRO A 17 14.39 -3.87 -11.28
N GLU A 18 14.53 -5.08 -11.81
CA GLU A 18 15.82 -5.76 -11.93
C GLU A 18 16.88 -4.87 -12.61
N GLY A 19 18.08 -4.83 -12.02
CA GLY A 19 19.19 -4.02 -12.50
C GLY A 19 19.24 -2.59 -11.97
N VAL A 20 18.25 -2.16 -11.18
CA VAL A 20 18.27 -0.86 -10.49
C VAL A 20 18.49 -1.06 -8.99
N ASP A 21 19.65 -0.66 -8.47
CA ASP A 21 19.93 -0.66 -7.03
C ASP A 21 19.25 0.53 -6.35
N ARG A 22 17.92 0.46 -6.24
CA ARG A 22 17.09 1.39 -5.48
C ARG A 22 15.94 0.66 -4.80
N TYR A 23 15.55 1.15 -3.64
CA TYR A 23 14.35 0.67 -2.96
C TYR A 23 13.71 1.77 -2.11
N LEU A 24 12.40 1.65 -1.93
CA LEU A 24 11.60 2.52 -1.08
C LEU A 24 11.12 1.74 0.15
N GLU A 25 11.39 2.28 1.33
CA GLU A 25 10.80 1.84 2.58
C GLU A 25 9.61 2.73 2.93
N LEU A 26 8.46 2.09 3.16
CA LEU A 26 7.24 2.71 3.67
C LEU A 26 6.97 2.22 5.09
N HIS A 27 6.77 3.14 6.02
CA HIS A 27 6.43 2.82 7.40
C HIS A 27 5.12 3.48 7.82
N PHE A 28 4.16 2.65 8.21
CA PHE A 28 2.91 3.08 8.83
C PHE A 28 3.01 2.83 10.33
N PRO A 29 3.02 3.87 11.18
CA PRO A 29 3.17 3.71 12.64
C PRO A 29 1.97 2.97 13.26
N PHE A 30 0.81 3.04 12.62
CA PHE A 30 -0.40 2.36 13.07
C PHE A 30 -1.28 1.96 11.88
N VAL A 31 -1.58 0.67 11.77
CA VAL A 31 -2.43 0.10 10.71
C VAL A 31 -3.61 -0.61 11.35
N ARG A 32 -4.82 -0.37 10.81
CA ARG A 32 -6.05 -1.05 11.27
C ARG A 32 -6.25 -2.38 10.55
N ALA A 33 -5.94 -2.43 9.27
CA ALA A 33 -6.03 -3.61 8.44
C ALA A 33 -5.15 -3.43 7.20
N PHE A 34 -4.68 -4.53 6.63
CA PHE A 34 -4.06 -4.53 5.31
C PHE A 34 -4.37 -5.85 4.59
N GLN A 35 -4.38 -5.80 3.26
CA GLN A 35 -4.56 -6.95 2.38
C GLN A 35 -3.35 -7.04 1.45
N VAL A 36 -2.81 -8.23 1.28
CA VAL A 36 -1.70 -8.53 0.35
C VAL A 36 -2.21 -9.49 -0.70
N MET A 37 -2.02 -9.15 -1.97
CA MET A 37 -2.46 -9.95 -3.10
C MET A 37 -1.40 -9.92 -4.20
N ASP A 38 -1.44 -10.94 -5.06
CA ASP A 38 -0.72 -10.94 -6.33
C ASP A 38 -1.09 -9.70 -7.16
N GLU A 39 -0.15 -9.16 -7.95
CA GLU A 39 -0.42 -7.95 -8.74
C GLU A 39 -1.50 -8.19 -9.79
N GLY A 40 -1.57 -9.41 -10.35
CA GLY A 40 -2.55 -9.83 -11.35
C GLY A 40 -3.98 -9.89 -10.80
N ASP A 41 -4.14 -10.20 -9.51
CA ASP A 41 -5.45 -10.18 -8.85
C ASP A 41 -5.92 -8.77 -8.48
N MET A 42 -5.02 -7.78 -8.57
CA MET A 42 -5.29 -6.39 -8.20
C MET A 42 -5.40 -5.46 -9.41
N LEU A 43 -5.40 -5.98 -10.64
CA LEU A 43 -5.42 -5.17 -11.87
C LEU A 43 -6.52 -4.10 -11.89
N GLU A 44 -7.72 -4.42 -11.39
CA GLU A 44 -8.84 -3.47 -11.33
C GLU A 44 -8.54 -2.23 -10.47
N TYR A 45 -7.55 -2.30 -9.56
CA TYR A 45 -7.12 -1.17 -8.75
C TYR A 45 -6.13 -0.24 -9.46
N TRP A 46 -5.35 -0.72 -10.43
CA TRP A 46 -4.20 0.02 -10.93
C TRP A 46 -3.88 -0.07 -12.43
N GLU A 47 -4.45 -1.00 -13.20
CA GLU A 47 -4.08 -1.24 -14.60
C GLU A 47 -4.42 -0.04 -15.53
N SER A 48 -5.33 0.85 -15.15
CA SER A 48 -5.58 2.09 -15.89
C SER A 48 -6.26 3.15 -15.01
N PRO A 49 -5.75 4.40 -14.89
CA PRO A 49 -4.61 5.01 -15.57
C PRO A 49 -3.37 5.19 -14.66
N LEU A 50 -3.11 4.30 -13.68
CA LEU A 50 -1.97 4.46 -12.76
C LEU A 50 -0.62 4.08 -13.42
N THR A 51 -0.33 4.63 -14.61
CA THR A 51 0.94 4.49 -15.34
C THR A 51 1.92 5.62 -14.99
N THR A 52 1.93 6.05 -13.73
CA THR A 52 2.67 7.25 -13.31
C THR A 52 4.09 6.97 -12.80
N GLY A 53 4.49 5.70 -12.69
CA GLY A 53 5.79 5.32 -12.11
C GLY A 53 5.87 5.50 -10.59
N HIS A 54 4.75 5.81 -9.93
CA HIS A 54 4.66 5.82 -8.47
C HIS A 54 4.33 4.43 -7.94
N VAL A 55 4.88 4.11 -6.77
CA VAL A 55 4.62 2.84 -6.06
C VAL A 55 3.60 2.99 -4.94
N LEU A 56 3.24 4.22 -4.55
CA LEU A 56 2.31 4.51 -3.47
C LEU A 56 1.21 5.46 -3.96
N TYR A 57 -0.04 5.06 -3.73
CA TYR A 57 -1.22 5.83 -4.08
C TYR A 57 -2.15 5.96 -2.86
N LYS A 58 -2.80 7.12 -2.73
CA LYS A 58 -3.94 7.26 -1.80
C LYS A 58 -5.21 6.92 -2.57
N VAL A 59 -5.95 5.93 -2.09
CA VAL A 59 -7.23 5.56 -2.70
C VAL A 59 -8.31 6.50 -2.17
N VAL A 60 -9.00 7.17 -3.10
CA VAL A 60 -10.04 8.16 -2.78
C VAL A 60 -11.44 7.57 -2.78
N SER A 61 -11.67 6.52 -3.58
CA SER A 61 -12.96 5.81 -3.70
C SER A 61 -12.78 4.51 -4.47
N GLY A 62 -13.71 3.56 -4.31
CA GLY A 62 -13.78 2.31 -5.07
C GLY A 62 -12.74 1.26 -4.64
N GLY A 63 -12.03 1.53 -3.55
CA GLY A 63 -10.98 0.68 -3.00
C GLY A 63 -11.48 -0.52 -2.22
N TRP A 64 -10.54 -1.24 -1.60
CA TRP A 64 -10.81 -2.41 -0.78
C TRP A 64 -11.73 -2.07 0.40
N ARG A 65 -11.51 -0.90 1.02
CA ARG A 65 -12.36 -0.40 2.10
C ARG A 65 -13.82 -0.30 1.69
N ASP A 66 -14.07 0.25 0.51
CA ASP A 66 -15.43 0.50 0.02
C ASP A 66 -16.10 -0.82 -0.40
N ARG A 67 -15.37 -1.70 -1.08
CA ARG A 67 -15.86 -2.99 -1.58
C ARG A 67 -16.19 -3.99 -0.47
N THR A 68 -15.49 -3.91 0.66
CA THR A 68 -15.69 -4.84 1.79
C THR A 68 -16.51 -4.25 2.93
N ALA A 69 -16.90 -2.97 2.83
CA ALA A 69 -17.77 -2.32 3.80
C ALA A 69 -19.08 -3.11 3.96
N GLY A 70 -19.46 -3.40 5.21
CA GLY A 70 -20.66 -4.18 5.53
C GLY A 70 -20.43 -5.69 5.64
N HIS A 71 -19.30 -6.21 5.15
CA HIS A 71 -18.89 -7.61 5.32
C HIS A 71 -17.67 -7.75 6.24
N PHE A 72 -16.74 -6.82 6.13
CA PHE A 72 -15.57 -6.69 6.98
C PHE A 72 -15.40 -5.24 7.43
N LEU A 73 -14.37 -4.98 8.24
CA LEU A 73 -13.94 -3.62 8.59
C LEU A 73 -15.00 -2.77 9.33
N HIS A 74 -16.00 -3.36 10.01
CA HIS A 74 -17.11 -2.61 10.63
C HIS A 74 -16.66 -1.39 11.47
N VAL A 75 -15.60 -1.53 12.26
CA VAL A 75 -15.01 -0.42 13.02
C VAL A 75 -14.15 0.48 12.13
N THR A 76 -13.24 -0.07 11.32
CA THR A 76 -12.33 0.73 10.49
C THR A 76 -13.07 1.57 9.44
N ALA A 77 -14.09 1.01 8.80
CA ALA A 77 -14.89 1.67 7.76
C ALA A 77 -15.75 2.81 8.30
N SER A 78 -16.19 2.74 9.57
CA SER A 78 -16.98 3.80 10.22
C SER A 78 -16.14 4.99 10.71
N LEU A 79 -14.81 4.85 10.74
CA LEU A 79 -13.90 5.94 11.11
C LEU A 79 -13.59 6.82 9.89
N GLY A 80 -14.11 8.05 9.89
CA GLY A 80 -13.88 9.03 8.81
C GLY A 80 -12.41 9.42 8.61
N ALA A 81 -11.58 9.29 9.65
CA ALA A 81 -10.14 9.58 9.59
C ALA A 81 -9.32 8.46 8.94
N MET A 82 -9.89 7.30 8.63
CA MET A 82 -9.15 6.24 7.95
C MET A 82 -8.97 6.56 6.47
N HIS A 83 -7.81 6.21 5.94
CA HIS A 83 -7.49 6.28 4.53
C HIS A 83 -7.00 4.93 4.04
N GLU A 84 -7.30 4.62 2.77
CA GLU A 84 -6.71 3.49 2.09
C GLU A 84 -5.50 3.95 1.27
N TRP A 85 -4.41 3.22 1.42
CA TRP A 85 -3.16 3.42 0.69
C TRP A 85 -2.87 2.16 -0.12
N LEU A 86 -2.75 2.31 -1.43
CA LEU A 86 -2.39 1.23 -2.34
C LEU A 86 -0.89 1.30 -2.63
N ILE A 87 -0.19 0.22 -2.33
CA ILE A 87 1.21 0.02 -2.70
C ILE A 87 1.25 -0.99 -3.84
N VAL A 88 1.87 -0.61 -4.96
CA VAL A 88 1.95 -1.43 -6.18
C VAL A 88 3.39 -1.82 -6.44
N SER A 89 3.61 -3.07 -6.85
CA SER A 89 4.88 -3.58 -7.36
C SER A 89 4.62 -4.68 -8.39
N GLU A 90 5.68 -5.15 -9.06
CA GLU A 90 5.62 -6.22 -10.06
C GLU A 90 5.43 -7.63 -9.49
N CYS A 91 5.22 -7.77 -8.17
CA CYS A 91 5.02 -9.10 -7.56
C CYS A 91 3.89 -9.15 -6.54
N LEU A 92 3.71 -8.09 -5.76
CA LEU A 92 2.66 -8.01 -4.74
C LEU A 92 2.11 -6.60 -4.70
N CYS A 93 0.80 -6.50 -4.49
CA CYS A 93 0.10 -5.28 -4.19
C CYS A 93 -0.43 -5.31 -2.75
N VAL A 94 -0.45 -4.16 -2.10
CA VAL A 94 -0.90 -4.02 -0.71
C VAL A 94 -1.86 -2.85 -0.57
N SER A 95 -3.10 -3.14 -0.14
CA SER A 95 -4.01 -2.11 0.37
C SER A 95 -3.86 -1.99 1.88
N VAL A 96 -3.53 -0.80 2.38
CA VAL A 96 -3.32 -0.52 3.82
C VAL A 96 -4.35 0.50 4.30
N LEU A 97 -5.05 0.18 5.40
CA LEU A 97 -5.98 1.10 6.06
C LEU A 97 -5.32 1.74 7.28
N SER A 98 -5.07 3.05 7.21
CA SER A 98 -4.43 3.83 8.27
C SER A 98 -4.97 5.25 8.34
N ALA A 99 -4.98 5.83 9.54
CA ALA A 99 -5.17 7.28 9.73
C ALA A 99 -3.95 8.11 9.35
N TYR A 100 -2.78 7.47 9.25
CA TYR A 100 -1.50 8.16 9.09
C TYR A 100 -1.06 8.11 7.63
N VAL A 101 -0.42 9.20 7.19
CA VAL A 101 0.42 9.19 5.98
C VAL A 101 1.67 8.37 6.32
N PRO A 102 2.10 7.43 5.46
CA PRO A 102 3.31 6.65 5.73
C PRO A 102 4.55 7.54 5.73
N HIS A 103 5.51 7.20 6.58
CA HIS A 103 6.86 7.73 6.46
C HIS A 103 7.57 7.02 5.31
N LEU A 104 8.31 7.78 4.51
CA LEU A 104 9.01 7.29 3.34
C LEU A 104 10.51 7.46 3.52
N ARG A 105 11.27 6.44 3.14
CA ARG A 105 12.73 6.51 3.08
C ARG A 105 13.21 5.82 1.81
N GLU A 106 13.88 6.59 0.97
CA GLU A 106 14.51 6.11 -0.26
C GLU A 106 15.95 5.69 -0.01
N PHE A 107 16.38 4.68 -0.74
CA PHE A 107 17.72 4.13 -0.66
C PHE A 107 18.21 3.71 -2.05
N GLY A 108 19.53 3.57 -2.16
CA GLY A 108 20.21 3.22 -3.40
C GLY A 108 20.91 4.41 -4.04
N ASP A 109 21.58 4.18 -5.15
CA ASP A 109 22.38 5.19 -5.81
C ASP A 109 21.53 6.16 -6.63
N ALA A 110 21.79 7.45 -6.46
CA ALA A 110 21.28 8.48 -7.36
C ALA A 110 22.06 8.40 -8.69
N ALA A 111 21.63 7.50 -9.58
CA ALA A 111 21.92 7.58 -11.01
C ALA A 111 21.82 9.02 -11.56
#